data_AF-A0A354WUJ8-F1
#
_entry.id   AF-A0A354WUJ8-F1
#
_cell.length_a   1.000
_cell.length_b   1.000
_cell.length_c   1.000
_cell.angle_alpha   90.00
_cell.angle_beta   90.00
_cell.angle_gamma   90.00
#
_symmetry.space_group_name_H-M   'P 1'
#
loop_
_entity.id
_entity.type
_entity.pdbx_description
1 polymer ?
#
loop_
_entity_poly.entity_id
_entity_poly.type
_entity_poly.pdbx_seq_one_letter_code
_entity_poly.pdbx_strand_id
1 'polypeptide(L)'
;MRKYYEAFASAYHVLSNAVPSFVSTGNHDANMLGIDESSHFSKEEINGILFDNQNYPIAQPAGENYYYADIDGHQDDVFRIIALDNTDQEARDYNTQQACCVTQKQIDWLVNVALKEGMSDRHKVVILHHHPLQPYSKDGSTYMCSGYHLYGHELIPSIVNAYIQRKPCDKTYKSVVAPRSEITVRADFSGAKGEFVCYLGGHAHTTASFAVDCGEEGAPKQLMLLANTMSSSLQNNAYGKIDRKGKGKNSFSIYCIDTVEKNIYVTYFGARKGAATEVVPYQ
;
A
#
# COMPACT_ATOMS: atom_id res chain seq x y z
N MET A 1 12.13 -8.59 18.91
CA MET A 1 11.47 -8.03 17.71
C MET A 1 12.52 -7.59 16.69
N ARG A 2 13.40 -6.64 17.02
CA ARG A 2 14.57 -6.19 16.22
C ARG A 2 15.28 -7.28 15.42
N LYS A 3 15.76 -8.35 16.08
CA LYS A 3 16.44 -9.48 15.41
C LYS A 3 15.62 -10.14 14.29
N TYR A 4 14.30 -10.23 14.41
CA TYR A 4 13.45 -10.80 13.35
C TYR A 4 13.30 -9.84 12.17
N TYR A 5 13.22 -8.54 12.45
CA TYR A 5 13.11 -7.50 11.43
C TYR A 5 14.42 -7.32 10.67
N GLU A 6 15.55 -7.33 11.39
CA GLU A 6 16.89 -7.36 10.80
C GLU A 6 17.13 -8.65 9.98
N ALA A 7 16.64 -9.80 10.45
CA ALA A 7 16.71 -11.05 9.69
C ALA A 7 15.85 -11.01 8.43
N PHE A 8 14.65 -10.42 8.49
CA PHE A 8 13.81 -10.18 7.31
C PHE A 8 14.53 -9.27 6.32
N ALA A 9 14.99 -8.10 6.74
CA ALA A 9 15.69 -7.15 5.88
C ALA A 9 16.94 -7.79 5.26
N SER A 10 17.74 -8.49 6.06
CA SER A 10 18.92 -9.21 5.56
C SER A 10 18.56 -10.24 4.50
N ALA A 11 17.48 -11.02 4.70
CA ALA A 11 17.01 -12.02 3.74
C ALA A 11 16.39 -11.40 2.48
N TYR A 12 15.68 -10.29 2.65
CA TYR A 12 15.01 -9.55 1.57
C TYR A 12 16.02 -8.90 0.62
N HIS A 13 17.09 -8.35 1.20
CA HIS A 13 18.14 -7.62 0.50
C HIS A 13 19.40 -8.45 0.19
N VAL A 14 19.39 -9.78 0.39
CA VAL A 14 20.58 -10.60 0.02
C VAL A 14 20.94 -10.31 -1.43
N LEU A 15 22.20 -9.98 -1.70
CA LEU A 15 22.72 -9.62 -3.02
C LEU A 15 22.48 -10.70 -4.11
N SER A 16 22.12 -11.92 -3.73
CA SER A 16 21.67 -12.97 -4.65
C SER A 16 20.22 -12.82 -5.11
N ASN A 17 19.44 -11.94 -4.48
CA ASN A 17 18.08 -11.59 -4.91
C ASN A 17 18.18 -10.60 -6.08
N ALA A 18 18.22 -11.15 -7.29
CA ALA A 18 18.26 -10.38 -8.53
C ALA A 18 16.93 -9.69 -8.89
N VAL A 19 15.89 -9.84 -8.05
CA VAL A 19 14.56 -9.28 -8.30
C VAL A 19 14.43 -7.94 -7.56
N PRO A 20 14.17 -6.82 -8.26
CA PRO A 20 13.79 -5.56 -7.63
C PRO A 20 12.64 -5.80 -6.66
N SER A 21 12.84 -5.43 -5.40
CA SER A 21 11.93 -5.78 -4.32
C SER A 21 11.47 -4.50 -3.63
N PHE A 22 10.15 -4.29 -3.56
CA PHE A 22 9.52 -3.11 -2.99
C PHE A 22 8.70 -3.46 -1.76
N VAL A 23 8.84 -2.67 -0.69
CA VAL A 23 8.22 -2.88 0.61
C VAL A 23 7.37 -1.67 0.99
N SER A 24 6.22 -1.91 1.60
CA SER A 24 5.39 -0.91 2.28
C SER A 24 5.13 -1.41 3.68
N THR A 25 5.20 -0.51 4.66
CA THR A 25 5.03 -0.83 6.08
C THR A 25 3.57 -1.21 6.38
N GLY A 26 3.42 -2.23 7.22
CA GLY A 26 2.15 -2.64 7.79
C GLY A 26 2.00 -2.24 9.25
N ASN A 27 0.77 -2.28 9.74
CA ASN A 27 0.40 -1.94 11.12
C ASN A 27 1.22 -2.66 12.22
N HIS A 28 1.73 -3.86 11.90
CA HIS A 28 2.55 -4.65 12.81
C HIS A 28 4.05 -4.31 12.78
N ASP A 29 4.53 -3.51 11.82
CA ASP A 29 5.96 -3.21 11.69
C ASP A 29 6.46 -2.24 12.75
N ALA A 30 5.64 -1.26 13.14
CA ALA A 30 5.95 -0.34 14.24
C ALA A 30 5.55 -0.90 15.62
N ASN A 31 4.42 -1.62 15.71
CA ASN A 31 3.91 -2.17 16.96
C ASN A 31 3.41 -3.62 16.79
N MET A 32 4.31 -4.59 17.01
CA MET A 32 3.99 -5.98 16.70
C MET A 32 3.28 -6.74 17.83
N LEU A 33 3.61 -6.50 19.12
CA LEU A 33 3.35 -7.50 20.17
C LEU A 33 3.11 -6.99 21.62
N GLY A 34 2.90 -5.69 21.89
CA GLY A 34 2.66 -5.26 23.26
C GLY A 34 2.14 -3.84 23.46
N ILE A 35 1.48 -3.63 24.61
CA ILE A 35 1.14 -2.31 25.15
C ILE A 35 2.38 -1.54 25.68
N ASP A 36 3.53 -2.20 25.74
CA ASP A 36 4.79 -1.61 26.19
C ASP A 36 5.46 -0.84 25.04
N GLU A 37 5.45 0.49 25.13
CA GLU A 37 6.06 1.41 24.16
C GLU A 37 7.56 1.14 23.95
N SER A 38 8.26 0.56 24.94
CA SER A 38 9.68 0.20 24.80
C SER A 38 9.92 -0.91 23.77
N SER A 39 8.86 -1.61 23.35
CA SER A 39 8.91 -2.65 22.33
C SER A 39 8.59 -2.18 20.91
N HIS A 40 8.21 -0.91 20.74
CA HIS A 40 7.82 -0.33 19.45
C HIS A 40 9.05 0.22 18.72
N PHE A 41 9.10 0.05 17.40
CA PHE A 41 10.11 0.69 16.58
C PHE A 41 9.71 2.14 16.27
N SER A 42 10.68 3.04 16.36
CA SER A 42 10.59 4.38 15.81
C SER A 42 10.65 4.38 14.27
N LYS A 43 10.24 5.50 13.67
CA LYS A 43 10.38 5.74 12.22
C LYS A 43 11.83 5.54 11.77
N GLU A 44 12.77 6.07 12.52
CA GLU A 44 14.21 5.99 12.26
C GLU A 44 14.74 4.56 12.36
N GLU A 45 14.27 3.77 13.34
CA GLU A 45 14.65 2.36 13.47
C GLU A 45 14.12 1.50 12.32
N ILE A 46 12.87 1.71 11.91
CA ILE A 46 12.32 1.05 10.71
C ILE A 46 13.17 1.44 9.50
N ASN A 47 13.49 2.73 9.37
CA ASN A 47 14.24 3.25 8.25
C ASN A 47 15.61 2.58 8.11
N GLY A 48 16.41 2.60 9.18
CA GLY A 48 17.75 2.01 9.19
C GLY A 48 17.75 0.48 9.04
N ILE A 49 16.64 -0.21 9.33
CA ILE A 49 16.57 -1.66 9.11
C ILE A 49 16.19 -1.99 7.67
N LEU A 50 15.17 -1.33 7.13
CA LEU A 50 14.61 -1.67 5.81
C LEU A 50 15.33 -1.01 4.64
N PHE A 51 15.95 0.15 4.82
CA PHE A 51 16.42 0.97 3.71
C PHE A 51 17.94 1.12 3.64
N ASP A 52 18.68 0.58 4.60
CA ASP A 52 20.15 0.61 4.62
C ASP A 52 20.80 -0.25 3.52
N ASN A 53 20.10 -1.27 3.01
CA ASN A 53 20.68 -2.26 2.08
C ASN A 53 19.83 -2.47 0.81
N GLN A 54 19.24 -1.41 0.27
CA GLN A 54 18.39 -1.52 -0.92
C GLN A 54 19.13 -2.17 -2.10
N ASN A 55 18.47 -3.11 -2.78
CA ASN A 55 18.99 -3.77 -3.98
C ASN A 55 18.53 -3.09 -5.28
N TYR A 56 17.81 -1.96 -5.20
CA TYR A 56 17.31 -1.21 -6.33
C TYR A 56 17.22 0.30 -6.01
N PRO A 57 17.44 1.22 -6.97
CA PRO A 57 17.31 2.65 -6.74
C PRO A 57 15.88 3.06 -6.39
N ILE A 58 15.72 3.86 -5.33
CA ILE A 58 14.45 4.48 -4.98
C ILE A 58 14.64 5.99 -4.79
N ALA A 59 13.58 6.75 -5.03
CA ALA A 59 13.47 8.16 -4.67
C ALA A 59 12.73 8.27 -3.33
N GLN A 60 13.52 8.41 -2.26
CA GLN A 60 13.06 8.43 -0.87
C GLN A 60 13.46 9.76 -0.21
N PRO A 61 12.53 10.48 0.43
CA PRO A 61 12.90 11.61 1.29
C PRO A 61 13.75 11.13 2.47
N ALA A 62 14.77 11.92 2.85
CA ALA A 62 15.71 11.52 3.89
C ALA A 62 15.00 11.19 5.21
N GLY A 63 15.28 9.99 5.74
CA GLY A 63 14.75 9.49 7.01
C GLY A 63 13.29 9.02 6.97
N GLU A 64 12.66 8.96 5.81
CA GLU A 64 11.25 8.60 5.65
C GLU A 64 11.09 7.18 5.10
N ASN A 65 10.01 6.48 5.47
CA ASN A 65 9.78 5.07 5.06
C ASN A 65 8.86 4.92 3.84
N TYR A 66 8.55 6.04 3.17
CA TYR A 66 7.81 6.09 1.92
C TYR A 66 8.72 6.57 0.78
N TYR A 67 8.47 6.08 -0.42
CA TYR A 67 9.34 6.31 -1.58
C TYR A 67 8.62 5.98 -2.89
N TYR A 68 9.21 6.36 -4.01
CA TYR A 68 8.83 5.78 -5.30
C TYR A 68 10.04 5.15 -6.00
N ALA A 69 9.77 4.20 -6.90
CA ALA A 69 10.76 3.62 -7.79
C ALA A 69 10.15 3.49 -9.18
N ASP A 70 10.95 3.79 -10.21
CA ASP A 70 10.56 3.61 -11.60
C ASP A 70 11.23 2.34 -12.12
N ILE A 71 10.44 1.44 -12.71
CA ILE A 71 10.91 0.20 -13.34
C ILE A 71 10.47 0.16 -14.81
N ASP A 72 11.35 -0.32 -15.67
CA ASP A 72 11.03 -0.48 -17.09
C ASP A 72 9.97 -1.57 -17.28
N GLY A 73 8.93 -1.23 -18.06
CA GLY A 73 7.90 -2.14 -18.52
C GLY A 73 8.17 -2.66 -19.94
N HIS A 74 7.14 -3.23 -20.55
CA HIS A 74 7.16 -3.63 -21.96
C HIS A 74 6.85 -2.43 -22.87
N GLN A 75 7.46 -2.37 -24.07
CA GLN A 75 7.17 -1.38 -25.11
C GLN A 75 7.11 0.08 -24.59
N ASP A 76 8.20 0.51 -23.96
CA ASP A 76 8.44 1.88 -23.47
C ASP A 76 7.64 2.33 -22.25
N ASP A 77 6.76 1.50 -21.68
CA ASP A 77 6.10 1.81 -20.40
C ASP A 77 7.12 1.90 -19.27
N VAL A 78 6.84 2.78 -18.31
CA VAL A 78 7.59 2.89 -17.05
C VAL A 78 6.61 2.71 -15.90
N PHE A 79 6.78 1.67 -15.08
CA PHE A 79 5.97 1.52 -13.88
C PHE A 79 6.56 2.31 -12.74
N ARG A 80 5.82 3.30 -12.25
CA ARG A 80 6.13 3.98 -10.99
C ARG A 80 5.44 3.25 -9.85
N ILE A 81 6.22 2.59 -9.02
CA ILE A 81 5.77 1.98 -7.77
C ILE A 81 5.92 3.02 -6.67
N ILE A 82 4.82 3.44 -6.06
CA ILE A 82 4.80 4.39 -4.94
C ILE A 82 4.48 3.60 -3.66
N ALA A 83 5.43 3.48 -2.75
CA ALA A 83 5.22 2.84 -1.46
C ALA A 83 4.87 3.90 -0.41
N LEU A 84 3.68 3.79 0.18
CA LEU A 84 3.26 4.62 1.30
C LEU A 84 3.61 3.96 2.64
N ASP A 85 3.91 4.78 3.65
CA ASP A 85 4.10 4.35 5.03
C ASP A 85 2.79 4.55 5.78
N ASN A 86 2.11 3.44 6.08
CA ASN A 86 0.84 3.42 6.82
C ASN A 86 1.03 3.48 8.35
N THR A 87 2.26 3.65 8.80
CA THR A 87 2.63 3.81 10.22
C THR A 87 3.26 5.18 10.49
N ASP A 88 3.23 6.09 9.51
CA ASP A 88 3.92 7.36 9.55
C ASP A 88 3.29 8.34 10.55
N GLN A 89 4.13 8.81 11.47
CA GLN A 89 3.83 9.76 12.53
C GLN A 89 5.15 10.39 12.99
N GLU A 90 5.13 11.68 13.37
CA GLU A 90 6.34 12.40 13.80
C GLU A 90 6.73 12.04 15.24
N ALA A 91 5.75 11.70 16.08
CA ALA A 91 5.93 11.16 17.42
C ALA A 91 5.13 9.86 17.56
N ARG A 92 5.26 9.16 18.69
CA ARG A 92 4.51 7.92 18.96
C ARG A 92 3.09 8.20 19.46
N ASP A 93 2.35 9.03 18.72
CA ASP A 93 1.05 9.57 19.12
C ASP A 93 -0.08 8.54 18.99
N TYR A 94 0.07 7.58 18.06
CA TYR A 94 -0.96 6.61 17.74
C TYR A 94 -0.43 5.18 17.83
N ASN A 95 -1.32 4.28 18.29
CA ASN A 95 -1.07 2.84 18.18
C ASN A 95 -1.26 2.40 16.73
N THR A 96 -0.16 2.35 15.99
CA THR A 96 -0.10 1.97 14.57
C THR A 96 -0.54 0.54 14.29
N GLN A 97 -0.66 -0.32 15.30
CA GLN A 97 -1.31 -1.64 15.15
C GLN A 97 -2.79 -1.51 14.76
N GLN A 98 -3.44 -0.44 15.19
CA GLN A 98 -4.86 -0.15 14.92
C GLN A 98 -5.04 1.03 13.97
N ALA A 99 -4.18 2.04 14.06
CA ALA A 99 -4.31 3.27 13.29
C ALA A 99 -3.43 3.21 12.03
N CYS A 100 -4.08 3.24 10.86
CA CYS A 100 -3.39 3.57 9.61
C CYS A 100 -3.13 5.08 9.61
N CYS A 101 -1.85 5.44 9.80
CA CYS A 101 -1.39 6.81 10.01
C CYS A 101 -0.58 7.29 8.81
N VAL A 102 -0.72 8.57 8.49
CA VAL A 102 0.09 9.31 7.52
C VAL A 102 0.30 10.72 8.06
N THR A 103 1.43 11.35 7.72
CA THR A 103 1.70 12.76 8.07
C THR A 103 1.32 13.71 6.94
N GLN A 104 1.19 15.00 7.26
CA GLN A 104 1.10 16.06 6.24
C GLN A 104 2.30 16.01 5.29
N LYS A 105 3.51 15.73 5.81
CA LYS A 105 4.74 15.65 5.02
C LYS A 105 4.67 14.56 3.95
N GLN A 106 4.16 13.37 4.29
CA GLN A 106 3.97 12.29 3.33
C GLN A 106 2.92 12.64 2.27
N ILE A 107 1.84 13.33 2.66
CA ILE A 107 0.81 13.77 1.71
C ILE A 107 1.34 14.85 0.76
N ASP A 108 2.09 15.82 1.27
CA ASP A 108 2.74 16.85 0.46
C ASP A 108 3.74 16.22 -0.53
N TRP A 109 4.52 15.23 -0.08
CA TRP A 109 5.42 14.48 -0.94
C TRP A 109 4.66 13.68 -2.01
N LEU A 110 3.58 12.99 -1.65
CA LEU A 110 2.78 12.21 -2.60
C LEU A 110 2.27 13.11 -3.74
N VAL A 111 1.70 14.28 -3.40
CA VAL A 111 1.03 15.14 -4.38
C VAL A 111 1.97 16.07 -5.16
N ASN A 112 3.13 16.42 -4.60
CA ASN A 112 4.08 17.35 -5.23
C ASN A 112 5.28 16.65 -5.87
N VAL A 113 5.65 15.47 -5.39
CA VAL A 113 6.83 14.72 -5.85
C VAL A 113 6.41 13.42 -6.51
N ALA A 114 5.88 12.45 -5.76
CA ALA A 114 5.71 11.08 -6.25
C ALA A 114 4.79 10.98 -7.48
N LEU A 115 3.70 11.74 -7.52
CA LEU A 115 2.75 11.77 -8.63
C LEU A 115 3.08 12.79 -9.75
N LYS A 116 4.22 13.50 -9.67
CA LYS A 116 4.54 14.59 -10.60
C LYS A 116 5.96 14.58 -11.14
N GLU A 117 6.95 14.41 -10.28
CA GLU A 117 8.34 14.64 -10.65
C GLU A 117 8.85 13.58 -11.64
N GLY A 118 9.39 14.02 -12.78
CA GLY A 118 9.88 13.12 -13.83
C GLY A 118 8.80 12.31 -14.56
N MET A 119 7.51 12.52 -14.26
CA MET A 119 6.41 11.78 -14.88
C MET A 119 6.24 12.14 -16.36
N SER A 120 5.90 11.13 -17.17
CA SER A 120 5.56 11.26 -18.59
C SER A 120 4.30 10.44 -18.91
N ASP A 121 3.75 10.58 -20.11
CA ASP A 121 2.56 9.80 -20.53
C ASP A 121 2.82 8.28 -20.59
N ARG A 122 4.08 7.87 -20.68
CA ARG A 122 4.53 6.46 -20.56
C ARG A 122 4.44 5.88 -19.15
N HIS A 123 4.26 6.70 -18.11
CA HIS A 123 4.28 6.20 -16.75
C HIS A 123 2.97 5.49 -16.38
N LYS A 124 3.07 4.36 -15.68
CA LYS A 124 1.98 3.57 -15.11
C LYS A 124 2.14 3.51 -13.60
N VAL A 125 1.18 4.04 -12.85
CA VAL A 125 1.29 4.22 -11.40
C VAL A 125 0.63 3.07 -10.67
N VAL A 126 1.41 2.41 -9.81
CA VAL A 126 0.94 1.43 -8.83
C VAL A 126 1.27 1.96 -7.43
N ILE A 127 0.29 1.99 -6.55
CA ILE A 127 0.48 2.48 -5.17
C ILE A 127 0.41 1.29 -4.21
N LEU A 128 1.45 1.10 -3.40
CA LEU A 128 1.47 0.14 -2.31
C LEU A 128 0.88 0.80 -1.07
N HIS A 129 -0.20 0.21 -0.56
CA HIS A 129 -0.91 0.68 0.62
C HIS A 129 -1.39 -0.53 1.43
N HIS A 130 -0.77 -0.79 2.58
CA HIS A 130 -1.02 -2.00 3.37
C HIS A 130 -2.49 -2.19 3.74
N HIS A 131 -3.16 -1.16 4.24
CA HIS A 131 -4.57 -1.26 4.65
C HIS A 131 -5.54 -1.16 3.47
N PRO A 132 -6.58 -2.01 3.39
CA PRO A 132 -7.67 -1.87 2.44
C PRO A 132 -8.30 -0.47 2.50
N LEU A 133 -8.45 0.17 1.34
CA LEU A 133 -9.06 1.51 1.19
C LEU A 133 -10.59 1.42 1.24
N GLN A 134 -11.11 0.91 2.35
CA GLN A 134 -12.53 0.76 2.66
C GLN A 134 -12.77 1.06 4.15
N PRO A 135 -14.01 1.40 4.55
CA PRO A 135 -14.37 1.50 5.96
C PRO A 135 -14.17 0.19 6.70
N TYR A 136 -13.83 0.24 7.99
CA TYR A 136 -13.82 -0.95 8.84
C TYR A 136 -15.18 -1.65 8.83
N SER A 137 -15.15 -2.98 8.75
CA SER A 137 -16.34 -3.81 8.84
C SER A 137 -16.17 -4.94 9.85
N LYS A 138 -17.14 -5.06 10.76
CA LYS A 138 -17.22 -6.15 11.74
C LYS A 138 -17.81 -7.43 11.14
N ASP A 139 -18.69 -7.31 10.14
CA ASP A 139 -19.39 -8.45 9.53
C ASP A 139 -18.68 -8.99 8.27
N GLY A 140 -17.58 -8.37 7.85
CA GLY A 140 -16.80 -8.76 6.69
C GLY A 140 -17.36 -8.27 5.35
N SER A 141 -18.29 -7.31 5.38
CA SER A 141 -18.77 -6.62 4.17
C SER A 141 -17.68 -5.81 3.44
N THR A 142 -16.60 -5.45 4.13
CA THR A 142 -15.39 -4.85 3.54
C THR A 142 -14.16 -5.66 3.95
N TYR A 143 -13.05 -5.49 3.22
CA TYR A 143 -11.80 -6.17 3.58
C TYR A 143 -11.01 -5.50 4.71
N MET A 144 -11.44 -4.32 5.17
CA MET A 144 -10.85 -3.64 6.31
C MET A 144 -11.33 -4.32 7.61
N CYS A 145 -10.65 -5.41 7.97
CA CYS A 145 -11.10 -6.34 9.00
C CYS A 145 -10.71 -5.96 10.44
N SER A 146 -9.84 -4.97 10.61
CA SER A 146 -9.38 -4.44 11.88
C SER A 146 -8.76 -3.06 11.67
N GLY A 147 -8.60 -2.31 12.76
CA GLY A 147 -8.04 -0.97 12.71
C GLY A 147 -8.95 0.06 12.03
N TYR A 148 -8.40 1.23 11.76
CA TYR A 148 -9.10 2.36 11.14
C TYR A 148 -8.11 3.25 10.37
N HIS A 149 -8.63 3.99 9.40
CA HIS A 149 -7.90 5.06 8.73
C HIS A 149 -7.98 6.33 9.59
N LEU A 150 -6.84 6.84 10.05
CA LEU A 150 -6.80 7.99 10.95
C LEU A 150 -7.53 9.20 10.34
N TYR A 151 -7.31 9.47 9.05
CA TYR A 151 -7.88 10.61 8.32
C TYR A 151 -8.95 10.19 7.30
N GLY A 152 -9.61 9.05 7.53
CA GLY A 152 -10.63 8.51 6.63
C GLY A 152 -10.05 7.73 5.45
N HIS A 153 -10.77 6.69 5.03
CA HIS A 153 -10.33 5.77 3.98
C HIS A 153 -10.29 6.41 2.58
N GLU A 154 -10.94 7.55 2.39
CA GLU A 154 -11.05 8.30 1.13
C GLU A 154 -9.86 9.25 0.87
N LEU A 155 -8.97 9.49 1.86
CA LEU A 155 -7.84 10.43 1.73
C LEU A 155 -6.98 10.14 0.50
N ILE A 156 -6.41 8.93 0.40
CA ILE A 156 -5.58 8.53 -0.74
C ILE A 156 -6.41 8.38 -2.03
N PRO A 157 -7.57 7.69 -2.03
CA PRO A 157 -8.43 7.57 -3.21
C PRO A 157 -8.85 8.89 -3.85
N SER A 158 -9.10 9.93 -3.05
CA SER A 158 -9.54 11.23 -3.55
C SER A 158 -8.39 12.05 -4.17
N ILE A 159 -7.15 11.91 -3.66
CA ILE A 159 -5.93 12.42 -4.31
C ILE A 159 -5.77 11.76 -5.68
N VAL A 160 -5.83 10.43 -5.73
CA VAL A 160 -5.67 9.66 -6.97
C VAL A 160 -6.80 9.96 -7.95
N ASN A 161 -8.03 10.14 -7.46
CA ASN A 161 -9.15 10.58 -8.29
C ASN A 161 -8.86 11.91 -8.99
N ALA A 162 -8.34 12.89 -8.25
CA ALA A 162 -7.97 14.18 -8.83
C ALA A 162 -6.82 14.05 -9.85
N TYR A 163 -5.84 13.18 -9.58
CA TYR A 163 -4.76 12.85 -10.50
C TYR A 163 -5.26 12.18 -11.80
N ILE A 164 -6.19 11.23 -11.71
CA ILE A 164 -6.81 10.56 -12.88
C ILE A 164 -7.59 11.58 -13.72
N GLN A 165 -8.41 12.41 -13.05
CA GLN A 165 -9.25 13.41 -13.71
C GLN A 165 -8.49 14.66 -14.17
N ARG A 166 -7.18 14.77 -13.89
CA ARG A 166 -6.36 15.96 -14.19
C ARG A 166 -6.97 17.25 -13.64
N LYS A 167 -7.38 17.22 -12.38
CA LYS A 167 -8.01 18.37 -11.72
C LYS A 167 -7.31 18.77 -10.43
N PRO A 168 -7.45 20.02 -9.98
CA PRO A 168 -7.01 20.42 -8.65
C PRO A 168 -7.72 19.61 -7.55
N CYS A 169 -7.02 19.39 -6.44
CA CYS A 169 -7.54 18.84 -5.20
C CYS A 169 -7.23 19.80 -4.06
N ASP A 170 -8.27 20.37 -3.44
CA ASP A 170 -8.18 21.15 -2.21
C ASP A 170 -9.20 20.60 -1.23
N LYS A 171 -8.73 19.74 -0.31
CA LYS A 171 -9.57 19.01 0.65
C LYS A 171 -8.87 18.91 2.00
N THR A 172 -9.65 19.01 3.08
CA THR A 172 -9.14 18.85 4.45
C THR A 172 -9.83 17.65 5.12
N TYR A 173 -9.02 16.81 5.76
CA TYR A 173 -9.43 15.57 6.39
C TYR A 173 -9.12 15.67 7.88
N LYS A 174 -10.08 15.31 8.71
CA LYS A 174 -9.94 15.37 10.17
C LYS A 174 -9.66 13.99 10.72
N SER A 175 -8.82 13.90 11.73
CA SER A 175 -8.58 12.63 12.40
C SER A 175 -9.87 12.13 13.07
N VAL A 176 -10.04 10.81 13.09
CA VAL A 176 -11.16 10.16 13.80
C VAL A 176 -10.91 10.03 15.31
N VAL A 177 -9.69 10.34 15.77
CA VAL A 177 -9.27 10.30 17.18
C VAL A 177 -9.16 11.72 17.73
N ALA A 178 -9.53 11.92 19.00
CA ALA A 178 -9.41 13.20 19.69
C ALA A 178 -8.05 13.36 20.40
N PRO A 179 -7.44 14.56 20.45
CA PRO A 179 -7.87 15.80 19.78
C PRO A 179 -7.78 15.68 18.26
N ARG A 180 -8.76 16.25 17.55
CA ARG A 180 -8.85 16.10 16.09
C ARG A 180 -7.76 16.94 15.41
N SER A 181 -6.74 16.28 14.87
CA SER A 181 -5.77 16.86 13.95
C SER A 181 -6.36 16.91 12.54
N GLU A 182 -5.70 17.67 11.65
CA GLU A 182 -6.13 17.79 10.26
C GLU A 182 -4.96 17.54 9.31
N ILE A 183 -5.27 16.96 8.16
CA ILE A 183 -4.41 16.92 6.97
C ILE A 183 -5.12 17.72 5.89
N THR A 184 -4.38 18.60 5.21
CA THR A 184 -4.88 19.37 4.09
C THR A 184 -4.15 18.93 2.82
N VAL A 185 -4.90 18.45 1.84
CA VAL A 185 -4.41 18.18 0.49
C VAL A 185 -4.54 19.46 -0.31
N ARG A 186 -3.43 19.96 -0.87
CA ARG A 186 -3.40 21.04 -1.87
C ARG A 186 -2.55 20.60 -3.04
N ALA A 187 -3.21 20.19 -4.12
CA ALA A 187 -2.54 19.67 -5.30
C ALA A 187 -3.18 20.24 -6.56
N ASP A 188 -2.37 20.68 -7.52
CA ASP A 188 -2.81 20.90 -8.90
C ASP A 188 -2.34 19.76 -9.80
N PHE A 189 -3.27 18.96 -10.33
CA PHE A 189 -2.98 17.89 -11.28
C PHE A 189 -3.38 18.21 -12.72
N SER A 190 -3.70 19.48 -13.04
CA SER A 190 -4.14 19.87 -14.38
C SER A 190 -3.12 19.53 -15.48
N GLY A 191 -1.83 19.57 -15.14
CA GLY A 191 -0.73 19.16 -16.01
C GLY A 191 -0.13 17.78 -15.71
N ALA A 192 -0.77 16.97 -14.85
CA ALA A 192 -0.22 15.68 -14.43
C ALA A 192 -0.12 14.71 -15.63
N LYS A 193 0.88 13.83 -15.55
CA LYS A 193 1.23 12.85 -16.58
C LYS A 193 1.17 11.45 -16.01
N GLY A 194 1.06 10.44 -16.88
CA GLY A 194 1.02 9.03 -16.49
C GLY A 194 -0.37 8.53 -16.09
N GLU A 195 -0.54 7.22 -16.03
CA GLU A 195 -1.83 6.56 -15.90
C GLU A 195 -1.89 5.79 -14.58
N PHE A 196 -2.96 5.94 -13.81
CA PHE A 196 -3.15 5.11 -12.61
C PHE A 196 -3.62 3.71 -13.00
N VAL A 197 -2.97 2.69 -12.43
CA VAL A 197 -3.29 1.28 -12.67
C VAL A 197 -4.10 0.71 -11.50
N CYS A 198 -3.49 0.59 -10.33
CA CYS A 198 -4.13 -0.02 -9.16
C CYS A 198 -3.40 0.29 -7.85
N TYR A 199 -4.08 -0.03 -6.76
CA TYR A 199 -3.48 -0.21 -5.44
C TYR A 199 -3.13 -1.68 -5.22
N LEU A 200 -1.98 -1.94 -4.60
CA LEU A 200 -1.63 -3.23 -4.04
C LEU A 200 -1.58 -3.11 -2.52
N GLY A 201 -2.29 -3.98 -1.80
CA GLY A 201 -2.33 -3.94 -0.35
C GLY A 201 -2.30 -5.30 0.32
N GLY A 202 -2.51 -5.32 1.64
CA GLY A 202 -2.42 -6.49 2.49
C GLY A 202 -3.50 -6.49 3.57
N HIS A 203 -3.07 -6.56 4.82
CA HIS A 203 -3.88 -6.53 6.07
C HIS A 203 -4.89 -7.67 6.25
N ALA A 204 -5.79 -7.91 5.31
CA ALA A 204 -6.89 -8.88 5.42
C ALA A 204 -6.44 -10.34 5.40
N HIS A 205 -5.16 -10.60 5.10
CA HIS A 205 -4.57 -11.94 5.03
C HIS A 205 -5.32 -12.88 4.06
N THR A 206 -5.79 -12.31 2.96
CA THR A 206 -6.54 -13.00 1.90
C THR A 206 -6.25 -12.32 0.56
N THR A 207 -6.52 -13.02 -0.53
CA THR A 207 -6.52 -12.40 -1.86
C THR A 207 -7.89 -11.80 -2.16
N ALA A 208 -7.92 -10.59 -2.68
CA ALA A 208 -9.15 -9.93 -3.11
C ALA A 208 -8.88 -8.93 -4.24
N SER A 209 -9.93 -8.58 -4.96
CA SER A 209 -9.98 -7.51 -5.94
C SER A 209 -11.28 -6.74 -5.70
N PHE A 210 -11.22 -5.43 -5.56
CA PHE A 210 -12.42 -4.60 -5.35
C PHE A 210 -12.24 -3.18 -5.86
N ALA A 211 -13.37 -2.55 -6.20
CA ALA A 211 -13.41 -1.14 -6.54
C ALA A 211 -13.25 -0.30 -5.26
N VAL A 212 -12.39 0.72 -5.33
CA VAL A 212 -12.15 1.67 -4.24
C VAL A 212 -13.05 2.89 -4.44
N ASP A 213 -13.78 3.24 -3.39
CA ASP A 213 -14.57 4.47 -3.35
C ASP A 213 -13.67 5.65 -2.99
N CYS A 214 -13.83 6.77 -3.69
CA CYS A 214 -13.12 8.01 -3.44
C CYS A 214 -14.00 9.15 -2.91
N GLY A 215 -15.26 8.83 -2.56
CA GLY A 215 -16.23 9.77 -2.00
C GLY A 215 -16.81 10.75 -3.03
N GLU A 216 -16.73 10.43 -4.31
CA GLU A 216 -17.25 11.26 -5.41
C GLU A 216 -18.09 10.40 -6.37
N GLU A 217 -19.36 10.76 -6.52
CA GLU A 217 -20.29 10.07 -7.43
C GLU A 217 -19.82 10.19 -8.89
N GLY A 218 -19.84 9.08 -9.62
CA GLY A 218 -19.41 9.04 -11.03
C GLY A 218 -17.89 9.13 -11.23
N ALA A 219 -17.08 9.04 -10.17
CA ALA A 219 -15.63 9.01 -10.28
C ALA A 219 -15.14 7.80 -11.12
N PRO A 220 -14.02 7.94 -11.84
CA PRO A 220 -13.37 6.82 -12.52
C PRO A 220 -13.11 5.66 -11.57
N LYS A 221 -13.27 4.44 -12.09
CA LYS A 221 -13.00 3.22 -11.34
C LYS A 221 -11.55 3.21 -10.85
N GLN A 222 -11.37 2.94 -9.57
CA GLN A 222 -10.06 2.65 -8.98
C GLN A 222 -10.07 1.22 -8.46
N LEU A 223 -9.01 0.46 -8.74
CA LEU A 223 -8.92 -0.95 -8.37
C LEU A 223 -7.92 -1.14 -7.23
N MET A 224 -8.28 -1.90 -6.20
CA MET A 224 -7.35 -2.42 -5.21
C MET A 224 -7.29 -3.94 -5.27
N LEU A 225 -6.06 -4.47 -5.27
CA LEU A 225 -5.76 -5.88 -5.16
C LEU A 225 -5.13 -6.15 -3.80
N LEU A 226 -5.68 -7.12 -3.06
CA LEU A 226 -5.03 -7.60 -1.85
C LEU A 226 -4.08 -8.74 -2.20
N ALA A 227 -2.82 -8.55 -1.84
CA ALA A 227 -1.77 -9.52 -1.96
C ALA A 227 -2.08 -10.74 -1.08
N ASN A 228 -1.70 -11.89 -1.60
CA ASN A 228 -1.72 -13.10 -0.81
C ASN A 228 -0.70 -13.02 0.33
N THR A 229 -0.89 -13.80 1.39
CA THR A 229 -0.05 -13.72 2.59
C THR A 229 0.77 -14.99 2.80
N MET A 230 2.00 -14.79 3.26
CA MET A 230 2.84 -15.86 3.82
C MET A 230 2.63 -16.05 5.33
N SER A 231 1.64 -15.37 5.93
CA SER A 231 1.36 -15.49 7.35
C SER A 231 0.66 -16.80 7.67
N SER A 232 1.11 -17.50 8.70
CA SER A 232 0.41 -18.66 9.25
C SER A 232 -0.85 -18.32 10.06
N SER A 233 -1.13 -17.02 10.24
CA SER A 233 -2.24 -16.49 11.05
C SER A 233 -3.60 -16.92 10.48
N LEU A 234 -4.47 -17.39 11.38
CA LEU A 234 -5.84 -17.79 11.08
C LEU A 234 -6.82 -16.62 11.16
N GLN A 235 -6.33 -15.38 11.34
CA GLN A 235 -7.15 -14.23 11.73
C GLN A 235 -8.36 -14.00 10.83
N ASN A 236 -8.39 -14.53 9.59
CA ASN A 236 -9.50 -14.24 8.69
C ASN A 236 -9.91 -15.34 7.71
N ASN A 237 -10.34 -16.49 8.23
CA ASN A 237 -11.01 -17.53 7.44
C ASN A 237 -12.34 -17.05 6.80
N ALA A 238 -12.94 -15.96 7.29
CA ALA A 238 -14.17 -15.38 6.76
C ALA A 238 -14.01 -14.82 5.33
N TYR A 239 -12.81 -14.37 4.95
CA TYR A 239 -12.53 -13.81 3.62
C TYR A 239 -12.10 -14.86 2.57
N GLY A 240 -12.28 -16.14 2.91
CA GLY A 240 -12.77 -17.17 1.98
C GLY A 240 -11.84 -17.74 0.92
N LYS A 241 -10.76 -17.07 0.50
CA LYS A 241 -9.98 -17.51 -0.67
C LYS A 241 -8.70 -18.30 -0.35
N ILE A 242 -8.25 -18.36 0.91
CA ILE A 242 -7.02 -19.09 1.29
C ILE A 242 -7.36 -20.37 2.08
N ASP A 243 -6.79 -21.51 1.69
CA ASP A 243 -6.99 -22.79 2.40
C ASP A 243 -5.90 -23.03 3.45
N ARG A 244 -6.22 -22.67 4.70
CA ARG A 244 -5.26 -22.72 5.81
C ARG A 244 -5.23 -24.07 6.54
N LYS A 245 -5.87 -25.13 6.03
CA LYS A 245 -5.85 -26.47 6.65
C LYS A 245 -4.56 -27.22 6.29
N GLY A 246 -3.67 -27.47 7.26
CA GLY A 246 -2.48 -28.32 7.11
C GLY A 246 -1.13 -27.59 7.01
N LYS A 247 -0.14 -28.22 6.37
CA LYS A 247 1.28 -27.78 6.33
C LYS A 247 1.63 -26.77 5.22
N GLY A 248 0.67 -26.30 4.43
CA GLY A 248 0.88 -25.46 3.24
C GLY A 248 0.33 -24.04 3.34
N LYS A 249 0.53 -23.31 4.44
CA LYS A 249 -0.14 -22.02 4.70
C LYS A 249 0.40 -20.82 3.89
N ASN A 250 1.57 -20.97 3.27
CA ASN A 250 2.20 -19.89 2.54
C ASN A 250 1.63 -19.83 1.13
N SER A 251 1.30 -18.62 0.71
CA SER A 251 0.82 -18.41 -0.65
C SER A 251 1.18 -17.01 -1.12
N PHE A 252 1.47 -16.92 -2.41
CA PHE A 252 1.81 -15.67 -3.09
C PHE A 252 1.04 -15.61 -4.41
N SER A 253 1.06 -14.44 -5.04
CA SER A 253 0.45 -14.22 -6.34
C SER A 253 1.48 -13.63 -7.29
N ILE A 254 1.40 -14.02 -8.56
CA ILE A 254 2.08 -13.31 -9.65
C ILE A 254 1.03 -12.45 -10.33
N TYR A 255 1.33 -11.16 -10.48
CA TYR A 255 0.51 -10.18 -11.16
C TYR A 255 1.17 -9.82 -12.49
N CYS A 256 0.46 -10.05 -13.59
CA CYS A 256 0.84 -9.56 -14.91
C CYS A 256 -0.08 -8.39 -15.26
N ILE A 257 0.47 -7.18 -15.38
CA ILE A 257 -0.29 -6.00 -15.76
C ILE A 257 -0.12 -5.80 -17.26
N ASP A 258 -1.20 -5.99 -18.00
CA ASP A 258 -1.28 -5.70 -19.42
C ASP A 258 -1.81 -4.27 -19.60
N THR A 259 -0.93 -3.40 -20.12
CA THR A 259 -1.21 -1.98 -20.31
C THR A 259 -1.92 -1.68 -21.62
N VAL A 260 -1.96 -2.64 -22.54
CA VAL A 260 -2.65 -2.55 -23.83
C VAL A 260 -4.10 -3.03 -23.67
N GLU A 261 -4.31 -4.20 -23.07
CA GLU A 261 -5.66 -4.75 -22.84
C GLU A 261 -6.36 -4.18 -21.60
N LYS A 262 -5.64 -3.42 -20.77
CA LYS A 262 -6.14 -2.85 -19.50
C LYS A 262 -6.62 -3.92 -18.51
N ASN A 263 -5.91 -5.05 -18.48
CA ASN A 263 -6.19 -6.18 -17.61
C ASN A 263 -5.01 -6.49 -16.67
N ILE A 264 -5.33 -6.98 -15.47
CA ILE A 264 -4.36 -7.60 -14.57
C ILE A 264 -4.68 -9.08 -14.48
N TYR A 265 -3.76 -9.92 -14.94
CA TYR A 265 -3.85 -11.38 -14.80
C TYR A 265 -3.17 -11.77 -13.50
N VAL A 266 -3.93 -12.41 -12.62
CA VAL A 266 -3.45 -12.86 -11.32
C VAL A 266 -3.36 -14.38 -11.33
N THR A 267 -2.14 -14.90 -11.14
CA THR A 267 -1.89 -16.33 -10.94
C THR A 267 -1.55 -16.58 -9.48
N TYR A 268 -2.25 -17.51 -8.85
CA TYR A 268 -2.13 -17.80 -7.43
C TYR A 268 -1.33 -19.07 -7.19
N PHE A 269 -0.44 -19.03 -6.21
CA PHE A 269 0.40 -20.16 -5.80
C PHE A 269 0.21 -20.47 -4.32
N GLY A 270 0.18 -21.77 -3.99
CA GLY A 270 0.04 -22.25 -2.61
C GLY A 270 -1.40 -22.46 -2.16
N ALA A 271 -1.69 -22.18 -0.89
CA ALA A 271 -2.97 -22.42 -0.23
C ALA A 271 -4.11 -21.53 -0.72
N ARG A 272 -4.68 -21.78 -1.90
CA ARG A 272 -5.89 -21.09 -2.40
C ARG A 272 -7.08 -22.04 -2.50
N LYS A 273 -8.27 -21.52 -2.16
CA LYS A 273 -9.56 -22.13 -2.47
C LYS A 273 -10.06 -21.60 -3.83
N GLY A 274 -10.40 -22.49 -4.75
CA GLY A 274 -10.96 -22.14 -6.06
C GLY A 274 -9.91 -22.00 -7.18
N ALA A 275 -10.25 -21.26 -8.23
CA ALA A 275 -9.45 -21.18 -9.45
C ALA A 275 -8.04 -20.61 -9.21
N ALA A 276 -7.06 -21.21 -9.89
CA ALA A 276 -5.65 -20.82 -9.81
C ALA A 276 -5.31 -19.52 -10.54
N THR A 277 -6.20 -19.03 -11.40
CA THR A 277 -6.01 -17.81 -12.20
C THR A 277 -7.27 -16.94 -12.18
N GLU A 278 -7.10 -15.63 -12.19
CA GLU A 278 -8.15 -14.60 -12.24
C GLU A 278 -7.74 -13.48 -13.20
N VAL A 279 -8.68 -12.91 -13.95
CA VAL A 279 -8.45 -11.73 -14.82
C VAL A 279 -9.25 -10.57 -14.25
N VAL A 280 -8.59 -9.44 -13.99
CA VAL A 280 -9.17 -8.28 -13.33
C VAL A 280 -9.02 -7.04 -14.24
N PRO A 281 -10.11 -6.53 -14.83
CA PRO A 281 -10.08 -5.28 -15.57
C PRO A 281 -9.87 -4.08 -14.63
N TYR A 282 -8.95 -3.17 -14.97
CA TYR A 282 -8.65 -2.00 -14.13
C TYR A 282 -9.13 -0.67 -14.72
N GLN A 283 -9.64 -0.66 -15.96
CA GLN A 283 -10.30 0.47 -16.60
C GLN A 283 -11.56 0.02 -17.35
#